data_AF-A0A7W8KRU1-F1
#
_entry.id   AF-A0A7W8KRU1-F1
#
_cell.length_a   1.000
_cell.length_b   1.000
_cell.length_c   1.000
_cell.angle_alpha   90.00
_cell.angle_beta   90.00
_cell.angle_gamma   90.00
#
_symmetry.space_group_name_H-M   'P 1'
#
loop_
_entity.id
_entity.type
_entity.pdbx_description
1 polymer ?
#
loop_
_entity_poly.entity_id
_entity_poly.type
_entity_poly.pdbx_seq_one_letter_code
_entity_poly.pdbx_strand_id
1 'polypeptide(L)' 'MRPQDEVHVYAYLGGRMIGMLDCRLYGGGVQLRMAYVSPPWRGSAVLRDMLAALRRHYRQVAVSRPRRHGAMGK' A
#
# COMPACT_ATOMS: atom_id res chain seq x y z
N MET A 1 6.39 -16.75 8.65
CA MET A 1 6.31 -15.99 7.38
C MET A 1 7.72 -15.65 6.98
N ARG A 2 8.11 -15.88 5.72
CA ARG A 2 9.47 -15.57 5.25
C ARG A 2 9.51 -14.08 4.87
N PRO A 3 10.57 -13.32 5.16
CA PRO A 3 10.71 -11.91 4.77
C PRO A 3 10.60 -11.65 3.26
N GLN A 4 10.69 -12.71 2.45
CA GLN A 4 10.62 -12.69 0.98
C GLN A 4 9.23 -12.39 0.43
N ASP A 5 8.18 -12.41 1.27
CA ASP A 5 6.81 -12.16 0.85
C ASP A 5 6.37 -10.70 1.04
N GLU A 6 7.31 -9.76 1.25
CA GLU A 6 7.01 -8.35 1.50
C GLU A 6 7.47 -7.48 0.33
N VAL A 7 6.61 -6.53 -0.05
CA VAL A 7 6.87 -5.55 -1.12
C VAL A 7 6.65 -4.17 -0.53
N HIS A 8 7.70 -3.36 -0.55
CA HIS A 8 7.68 -1.99 -0.05
C HIS A 8 7.81 -1.02 -1.22
N VAL A 9 6.94 -0.02 -1.29
CA VAL A 9 7.02 1.06 -2.30
C VAL A 9 7.17 2.38 -1.59
N TYR A 10 8.15 3.18 -2.00
CA TYR A 10 8.41 4.49 -1.43
C TYR A 10 8.29 5.56 -2.52
N ALA A 11 7.67 6.69 -2.17
CA ALA A 11 7.66 7.89 -3.00
C ALA A 11 8.58 8.93 -2.39
N TYR A 12 9.47 9.50 -3.21
CA TYR A 12 10.39 10.57 -2.81
C TYR A 12 10.17 11.82 -3.66
N LEU A 13 10.31 12.99 -3.04
CA LEU A 13 10.37 14.28 -3.71
C LEU A 13 11.42 15.16 -3.02
N GLY A 14 12.37 15.70 -3.79
CA GLY A 14 13.46 16.51 -3.24
C GLY A 14 14.28 15.78 -2.17
N GLY A 15 14.49 14.47 -2.34
CA GLY A 15 15.21 13.63 -1.37
C GLY A 15 14.43 13.28 -0.10
N ARG A 16 13.18 13.73 0.06
CA ARG A 16 12.33 13.42 1.22
C ARG A 16 11.29 12.37 0.86
N MET A 17 11.09 11.39 1.75
CA MET A 17 10.02 10.41 1.59
C MET A 17 8.66 11.10 1.83
N ILE A 18 7.77 11.01 0.85
CA ILE A 18 6.42 11.62 0.88
C ILE A 18 5.29 10.58 0.89
N GLY A 19 5.62 9.30 0.69
CA GLY A 19 4.66 8.21 0.76
C GLY A 19 5.33 6.85 0.88
N MET A 20 4.58 5.89 1.41
CA MET A 20 4.98 4.50 1.61
C MET A 20 3.79 3.57 1.41
N LEU A 21 4.00 2.44 0.73
CA LEU A 21 3.08 1.31 0.71
C LEU A 21 3.79 0.08 1.28
N ASP A 22 3.12 -0.58 2.21
CA ASP A 22 3.47 -1.90 2.72
C ASP A 22 2.52 -2.92 2.08
N CYS A 23 3.10 -3.83 1.30
CA CYS A 23 2.38 -4.86 0.58
C CYS A 23 2.94 -6.23 0.93
N ARG A 24 2.07 -7.24 0.83
CA ARG A 24 2.45 -8.64 0.98
C ARG A 24 2.16 -9.41 -0.30
N LEU A 25 3.08 -10.26 -0.74
CA LEU A 25 2.88 -11.16 -1.87
C LEU A 25 1.85 -12.25 -1.51
N TYR A 26 0.97 -12.54 -2.46
CA TYR A 26 0.01 -13.63 -2.37
C TYR A 26 -0.32 -14.14 -3.78
N GLY A 27 -0.08 -15.44 -4.03
CA GLY A 27 -0.63 -16.15 -5.18
C GLY A 27 -0.43 -15.49 -6.56
N GLY A 28 0.67 -14.75 -6.76
CA GLY A 28 0.95 -14.02 -8.02
C GLY A 28 0.50 -12.55 -8.04
N GLY A 29 0.01 -12.01 -6.92
CA GLY A 29 -0.33 -10.61 -6.73
C GLY A 29 0.24 -10.03 -5.45
N VAL A 30 -0.15 -8.80 -5.14
CA VAL A 30 0.18 -8.11 -3.90
C VAL A 30 -1.08 -7.70 -3.14
N GLN A 31 -1.06 -7.87 -1.84
CA GLN A 31 -2.07 -7.39 -0.90
C GLN A 31 -1.51 -6.19 -0.15
N LEU A 32 -2.09 -5.01 -0.38
CA LEU A 32 -1.77 -3.78 0.34
C LEU A 32 -2.25 -3.89 1.79
N ARG A 33 -1.32 -3.80 2.73
CA ARG A 33 -1.57 -3.82 4.19
C ARG A 33 -1.66 -2.43 4.77
N MET A 34 -0.75 -1.55 4.35
CA MET A 34 -0.70 -0.17 4.83
C MET A 34 -0.38 0.78 3.68
N ALA A 35 -1.06 1.91 3.67
CA ALA A 35 -0.73 3.02 2.80
C ALA A 35 -0.55 4.28 3.63
N TYR A 36 0.57 4.94 3.42
CA TYR A 36 0.88 6.21 4.05
C TYR A 36 1.23 7.23 2.98
N VAL A 37 0.65 8.42 3.12
CA VAL A 37 1.04 9.61 2.38
C VAL A 37 1.18 10.73 3.40
N SER A 38 2.33 11.41 3.34
CA SER A 38 2.65 12.53 4.22
C SER A 38 1.54 13.59 4.13
N PRO A 39 1.10 14.19 5.25
CA PRO A 39 -0.07 15.07 5.28
C PRO A 39 -0.15 16.15 4.18
N PRO A 40 0.95 16.86 3.83
CA PRO A 40 0.92 17.89 2.79
C PRO A 40 0.59 17.35 1.39
N TRP A 41 0.78 16.05 1.17
CA TRP A 41 0.62 15.39 -0.13
C TRP A 41 -0.64 14.53 -0.20
N ARG A 42 -1.47 14.54 0.84
CA ARG A 42 -2.78 13.85 0.81
C ARG A 42 -3.69 14.53 -0.20
N GLY A 43 -4.47 13.73 -0.94
CA GLY A 43 -5.30 14.23 -2.04
C GLY A 43 -4.55 14.47 -3.35
N SER A 44 -3.21 14.37 -3.36
CA SER A 44 -2.41 14.39 -4.59
C SER A 44 -2.40 13.03 -5.31
N ALA A 45 -1.75 12.98 -6.46
CA ALA A 45 -1.57 11.75 -7.25
C ALA A 45 -0.60 10.73 -6.61
N VAL A 46 0.11 11.06 -5.53
CA VAL A 46 1.18 10.22 -4.94
C VAL A 46 0.73 8.78 -4.68
N LEU A 47 -0.45 8.57 -4.07
CA LEU A 47 -0.95 7.21 -3.83
C LEU A 47 -1.26 6.47 -5.13
N ARG A 48 -1.88 7.16 -6.10
CA ARG A 48 -2.22 6.59 -7.41
C ARG A 48 -0.97 6.17 -8.16
N ASP A 49 0.08 6.99 -8.11
CA ASP A 49 1.33 6.74 -8.82
C ASP A 49 2.10 5.58 -8.18
N MET A 50 2.12 5.49 -6.85
CA MET A 50 2.67 4.32 -6.15
C MET A 50 1.90 3.02 -6.49
N LEU A 51 0.57 3.07 -6.59
CA LEU A 51 -0.24 1.92 -7.02
C LEU A 51 0.00 1.56 -8.50
N ALA A 52 0.22 2.54 -9.37
CA ALA A 52 0.56 2.31 -10.77
C ALA A 52 1.91 1.60 -10.91
N ALA A 53 2.89 1.94 -10.06
CA ALA A 53 4.16 1.23 -9.98
C ALA A 53 3.98 -0.24 -9.60
N LEU A 54 3.13 -0.55 -8.61
CA LEU A 54 2.79 -1.94 -8.27
C LEU A 54 2.14 -2.69 -9.44
N ARG A 55 1.22 -2.05 -10.16
CA ARG A 55 0.50 -2.68 -11.29
C ARG A 55 1.41 -3.02 -12.48
N ARG A 56 2.59 -2.39 -12.60
CA ARG A 56 3.59 -2.77 -13.62
C ARG A 56 4.21 -4.14 -13.35
N HIS A 57 4.36 -4.50 -12.07
CA HIS A 57 5.03 -5.73 -11.66
C HIS A 57 4.06 -6.83 -11.25
N TYR A 58 2.85 -6.46 -10.82
CA TYR A 58 1.84 -7.40 -10.32
C TYR A 58 0.52 -7.19 -11.06
N ARG A 59 -0.01 -8.27 -11.65
CA ARG A 59 -1.30 -8.26 -12.34
C ARG A 59 -2.48 -8.03 -11.39
N GLN A 60 -2.32 -8.38 -10.12
CA GLN A 60 -3.35 -8.27 -9.09
C GLN A 60 -2.83 -7.46 -7.91
N VAL A 61 -3.57 -6.39 -7.57
CA VAL A 61 -3.33 -5.57 -6.39
C VAL A 61 -4.61 -5.59 -5.56
N ALA A 62 -4.61 -6.38 -4.49
CA ALA A 62 -5.71 -6.43 -3.53
C ALA A 62 -5.47 -5.38 -2.43
N VAL A 63 -6.54 -4.77 -1.94
CA VAL A 63 -6.48 -3.91 -0.75
C VAL A 63 -7.09 -4.67 0.40
N SER A 64 -6.32 -4.87 1.47
CA SER A 64 -6.90 -5.35 2.73
C SER A 64 -7.81 -4.27 3.27
N ARG A 65 -9.13 -4.42 3.08
CA ARG A 65 -10.09 -3.64 3.86
C ARG A 65 -9.92 -4.09 5.31
N PRO A 66 -9.63 -3.17 6.26
CA PRO A 66 -9.75 -3.53 7.66
C PRO A 66 -11.17 -4.04 7.86
N ARG A 67 -11.33 -5.28 8.35
CA ARG A 67 -12.63 -5.75 8.85
C ARG A 67 -13.09 -4.66 9.82
N ARG A 68 -14.19 -3.98 9.51
CA ARG A 68 -14.92 -3.21 10.51
C ARG A 68 -15.30 -4.22 11.59
N HIS A 69 -14.48 -4.36 12.63
CA HIS A 69 -14.99 -4.78 13.93
C HIS A 69 -15.84 -3.62 14.44
N GLY A 70 -17.07 -3.53 13.90
CA GLY A 70 -18.19 -3.03 14.69
C GLY A 70 -18.44 -4.10 15.75
N ALA A 71 -18.19 -3.71 16.98
CA ALA A 71 -18.33 -4.51 18.18
C ALA A 71 -19.79 -4.93 18.44
N MET A 72 -19.92 -5.97 19.26
CA MET A 72 -21.13 -6.52 19.86
C MET A 72 -21.83 -5.53 20.81
N GLY A 73 -23.17 -5.60 20.87
CA GLY A 73 -24.04 -4.97 21.88
C GLY A 73 -25.33 -4.40 21.25
N LYS A 74 -26.54 -4.85 21.55
CA LYS A 74 -27.12 -5.71 22.59
C LYS A 74 -28.10 -6.69 21.93
#